data_AF-W7TPC8-F1
#
_entry.id   AF-W7TPC8-F1
#
_cell.length_a   1.000
_cell.length_b   1.000
_cell.length_c   1.000
_cell.angle_alpha   90.00
_cell.angle_beta   90.00
_cell.angle_gamma   90.00
#
_symmetry.space_group_name_H-M   'P 1'
#
loop_
_entity.id
_entity.type
_entity.pdbx_description
1 polymer ?
#
loop_
_entity_poly.entity_id
_entity_poly.type
_entity_poly.pdbx_seq_one_letter_code
_entity_poly.pdbx_strand_id
1 'polypeptide(L)'
;MKEDFKFHCAHFVAFKGYRERLHGHNYTVGVRMRGTRRGHDGYLIDFGDIKLVTRALCKELNERFLCPTRSDVIQIDVEGPRISLACEDGALFVLPTADCAMLPVVHSTAEELAQYFWHRLTTSFSVDRLLSRGIHTLQIMVAEAPRQEGCYTRRLTSPPLSFLDEGLGGRAAEVLKPKPCIGRNEVGDGQGGDGGKEREEGERRDSGLEGVEGWDQLK
;
A
#
# COMPACT_ATOMS: atom_id res chain seq x y z
N MET A 1 -0.18 -10.77 -24.06
CA MET A 1 1.08 -11.06 -23.34
C MET A 1 0.73 -11.13 -21.87
N LYS A 2 1.05 -12.22 -21.15
CA LYS A 2 0.71 -12.34 -19.72
C LYS A 2 1.54 -11.33 -18.94
N GLU A 3 0.90 -10.45 -18.19
CA GLU A 3 1.59 -9.52 -17.28
C GLU A 3 2.36 -10.33 -16.23
N ASP A 4 3.66 -10.11 -16.15
CA ASP A 4 4.60 -10.73 -15.22
C ASP A 4 4.83 -9.79 -14.03
N PHE A 5 5.30 -10.30 -12.90
CA PHE A 5 5.58 -9.52 -11.67
C PHE A 5 4.38 -8.76 -11.12
N LYS A 6 3.31 -9.48 -10.79
CA LYS A 6 2.10 -8.91 -10.20
C LYS A 6 1.61 -9.71 -9.00
N PHE A 7 0.89 -9.04 -8.12
CA PHE A 7 0.22 -9.66 -6.98
C PHE A 7 -1.09 -8.92 -6.69
N HIS A 8 -2.13 -9.67 -6.34
CA HIS A 8 -3.46 -9.16 -6.06
C HIS A 8 -3.72 -9.22 -4.55
N CYS A 9 -3.89 -8.09 -3.89
CA CYS A 9 -3.99 -8.06 -2.42
C CYS A 9 -5.05 -7.08 -1.93
N ALA A 10 -5.57 -7.37 -0.74
CA ALA A 10 -6.35 -6.43 0.04
C ALA A 10 -5.44 -5.64 1.00
N HIS A 11 -5.78 -4.40 1.28
CA HIS A 11 -5.12 -3.59 2.30
C HIS A 11 -6.00 -2.41 2.72
N PHE A 12 -5.54 -1.70 3.74
CA PHE A 12 -5.89 -0.31 4.00
C PHE A 12 -4.67 0.37 4.65
N VAL A 13 -4.53 1.65 4.41
CA VAL A 13 -3.57 2.55 5.02
C VAL A 13 -4.22 3.23 6.23
N ALA A 14 -3.48 3.23 7.34
CA ALA A 14 -3.81 3.98 8.54
C ALA A 14 -2.56 4.69 9.04
N PHE A 15 -2.72 5.94 9.45
CA PHE A 15 -1.70 6.74 10.16
C PHE A 15 -2.42 7.63 11.17
N LYS A 16 -1.68 8.35 12.02
CA LYS A 16 -2.29 9.01 13.19
C LYS A 16 -3.44 9.96 12.79
N GLY A 17 -4.65 9.65 13.28
CA GLY A 17 -5.88 10.40 12.98
C GLY A 17 -6.51 10.15 11.61
N TYR A 18 -6.07 9.13 10.86
CA TYR A 18 -6.64 8.77 9.56
C TYR A 18 -6.61 7.26 9.32
N ARG A 19 -7.70 6.74 8.74
CA ARG A 19 -7.80 5.37 8.25
C ARG A 19 -8.67 5.36 7.01
N GLU A 20 -8.17 4.80 5.92
CA GLU A 20 -8.99 4.59 4.72
C GLU A 20 -9.79 3.29 4.80
N ARG A 21 -10.83 3.12 3.98
CA ARG A 21 -11.63 1.88 3.96
C ARG A 21 -10.83 0.71 3.37
N LEU A 22 -11.12 -0.50 3.85
CA LEU A 22 -10.58 -1.74 3.27
C LEU A 22 -10.94 -1.82 1.78
N HIS A 23 -9.93 -2.11 0.96
CA HIS A 23 -10.07 -2.33 -0.47
C HIS A 23 -8.90 -3.19 -0.96
N GLY A 24 -8.63 -3.22 -2.26
CA GLY A 24 -7.50 -3.97 -2.81
C GLY A 24 -7.06 -3.49 -4.19
N HIS A 25 -5.89 -3.95 -4.60
CA HIS A 25 -5.26 -3.58 -5.86
C HIS A 25 -4.65 -4.77 -6.59
N ASN A 26 -4.49 -4.56 -7.90
CA ASN A 26 -3.71 -5.41 -8.79
C ASN A 26 -2.30 -4.81 -8.88
N TYR A 27 -1.48 -5.06 -7.87
CA TYR A 27 -0.14 -4.48 -7.82
C TYR A 27 0.76 -5.03 -8.91
N THR A 28 1.63 -4.18 -9.45
CA THR A 28 2.73 -4.58 -10.36
C THR A 28 4.07 -4.15 -9.80
N VAL A 29 5.11 -4.94 -10.07
CA VAL A 29 6.48 -4.70 -9.58
C VAL A 29 7.44 -4.51 -10.74
N GLY A 30 8.15 -3.40 -10.74
CA GLY A 30 9.24 -3.11 -11.67
C GLY A 30 10.60 -3.23 -10.98
N VAL A 31 11.55 -3.90 -11.63
CA VAL A 31 12.95 -4.01 -11.16
C VAL A 31 13.86 -3.35 -12.17
N ARG A 32 14.69 -2.39 -11.71
CA ARG A 32 15.70 -1.72 -12.53
C ARG A 32 17.06 -1.78 -11.84
N MET A 33 18.06 -2.27 -12.55
CA MET A 33 19.45 -2.33 -12.08
C MET A 33 20.35 -1.48 -12.97
N ARG A 34 21.33 -0.81 -12.36
CA ARG A 34 22.42 -0.12 -13.08
C ARG A 34 23.75 -0.70 -12.65
N GLY A 35 24.63 -0.89 -13.62
CA GLY A 35 26.01 -1.31 -13.38
C GLY A 35 26.98 -0.70 -14.37
N THR A 36 28.27 -0.77 -14.04
CA THR A 36 29.36 -0.13 -14.77
C THR A 36 30.04 -1.03 -15.79
N ARG A 37 29.81 -2.35 -15.71
CA ARG A 37 30.39 -3.33 -16.62
C ARG A 37 29.42 -4.48 -16.88
N ARG A 38 29.61 -5.14 -18.01
CA ARG A 38 29.01 -6.43 -18.31
C ARG A 38 29.98 -7.54 -17.88
N GLY A 39 29.46 -8.69 -17.50
CA GLY A 39 30.28 -9.89 -17.34
C GLY A 39 30.87 -10.33 -18.69
N HIS A 40 31.78 -11.30 -18.66
CA HIS A 40 32.30 -11.93 -19.89
C HIS A 40 31.17 -12.60 -20.71
N ASP A 41 30.06 -12.94 -20.05
CA ASP A 41 28.81 -13.42 -20.64
C ASP A 41 28.00 -12.34 -21.38
N GLY A 42 28.44 -11.07 -21.35
CA GLY A 42 27.75 -9.95 -22.00
C GLY A 42 26.52 -9.42 -21.24
N TYR A 43 26.14 -10.04 -20.12
CA TYR A 43 25.03 -9.60 -19.29
C TYR A 43 25.50 -8.66 -18.18
N LEU A 44 24.60 -7.80 -17.69
CA LEU A 44 24.76 -7.23 -16.36
C LEU A 44 24.38 -8.30 -15.32
N ILE A 45 23.20 -8.89 -15.51
CA ILE A 45 22.66 -10.05 -14.81
C ILE A 45 21.70 -10.77 -15.77
N ASP A 46 21.51 -12.07 -15.61
CA ASP A 46 20.51 -12.81 -16.37
C ASP A 46 19.10 -12.36 -15.94
N PHE A 47 18.21 -12.08 -16.90
CA PHE A 47 16.82 -11.77 -16.59
C PHE A 47 16.06 -12.96 -16.01
N GLY A 48 16.49 -14.20 -16.26
CA GLY A 48 15.97 -15.41 -15.64
C GLY A 48 16.09 -15.38 -14.11
N ASP A 49 17.26 -14.94 -13.63
CA ASP A 49 17.53 -14.76 -12.20
C ASP A 49 16.58 -13.72 -11.57
N ILE A 50 16.46 -12.54 -12.20
CA ILE A 50 15.52 -11.49 -11.75
C ILE A 50 14.09 -12.01 -11.73
N LYS A 51 13.68 -12.73 -12.79
CA LYS A 51 12.34 -13.28 -12.92
C LYS A 51 12.03 -14.29 -11.82
N LEU A 52 12.97 -15.19 -11.52
CA LEU A 52 12.79 -16.21 -10.52
C LEU A 52 12.49 -15.61 -9.14
N VAL A 53 13.34 -14.69 -8.69
CA VAL A 53 13.22 -14.08 -7.35
C VAL A 53 11.99 -13.17 -7.28
N THR A 54 11.78 -12.30 -8.27
CA THR A 54 10.66 -11.34 -8.24
C THR A 54 9.31 -12.05 -8.25
N ARG A 55 9.15 -13.12 -9.05
CA ARG A 55 7.91 -13.91 -9.08
C ARG A 55 7.65 -14.62 -7.76
N ALA A 56 8.69 -15.15 -7.11
CA ALA A 56 8.56 -15.79 -5.81
C ALA A 56 8.02 -14.78 -4.77
N LEU A 57 8.59 -13.58 -4.72
CA LEU A 57 8.13 -12.52 -3.83
C LEU A 57 6.69 -12.06 -4.12
N CYS A 58 6.34 -11.85 -5.39
CA CYS A 58 4.95 -11.53 -5.75
C CYS A 58 3.98 -12.65 -5.32
N LYS A 59 4.36 -13.93 -5.49
CA LYS A 59 3.54 -15.07 -5.09
C LYS A 59 3.35 -15.15 -3.57
N GLU A 60 4.35 -14.77 -2.78
CA GLU A 60 4.22 -14.70 -1.32
C GLU A 60 3.13 -13.71 -0.88
N LEU A 61 2.93 -12.61 -1.61
CA LEU A 61 1.93 -11.61 -1.28
C LEU A 61 0.56 -11.91 -1.89
N ASN A 62 0.51 -12.50 -3.08
CA ASN A 62 -0.72 -12.69 -3.85
C ASN A 62 -1.84 -13.37 -3.04
N GLU A 63 -3.07 -12.86 -3.21
CA GLU A 63 -4.30 -13.33 -2.56
C GLU A 63 -4.28 -13.23 -1.03
N ARG A 64 -3.60 -12.19 -0.50
CA ARG A 64 -3.54 -11.93 0.94
C ARG A 64 -3.92 -10.50 1.29
N PHE A 65 -4.25 -10.30 2.56
CA PHE A 65 -4.28 -8.99 3.21
C PHE A 65 -2.85 -8.55 3.59
N LEU A 66 -2.43 -7.35 3.20
CA LEU A 66 -1.13 -6.79 3.57
C LEU A 66 -1.18 -6.23 5.00
N CYS A 67 -0.61 -6.96 5.95
CA CYS A 67 -0.63 -6.59 7.37
C CYS A 67 0.67 -5.86 7.76
N PRO A 68 0.63 -4.55 8.09
CA PRO A 68 1.81 -3.75 8.45
C PRO A 68 2.18 -3.95 9.92
N THR A 69 3.04 -4.93 10.23
CA THR A 69 3.33 -5.37 11.61
C THR A 69 4.05 -4.34 12.47
N ARG A 70 4.51 -3.22 11.89
CA ARG A 70 5.16 -2.11 12.59
C ARG A 70 4.30 -0.86 12.64
N SER A 71 3.02 -0.96 12.29
CA SER A 71 2.11 0.17 12.42
C SER A 71 2.12 0.70 13.85
N ASP A 72 2.19 2.03 13.98
CA ASP A 72 2.14 2.76 15.23
C ASP A 72 0.69 3.15 15.63
N VAL A 73 -0.28 2.86 14.77
CA VAL A 73 -1.70 3.23 14.94
C VAL A 73 -2.68 2.09 14.79
N ILE A 74 -2.22 0.90 14.39
CA ILE A 74 -3.01 -0.33 14.38
C ILE A 74 -2.47 -1.22 15.49
N GLN A 75 -3.33 -1.57 16.45
CA GLN A 75 -2.99 -2.61 17.41
C GLN A 75 -3.25 -3.97 16.77
N ILE A 76 -2.16 -4.71 16.57
CA ILE A 76 -2.16 -6.00 15.87
C ILE A 76 -1.91 -7.10 16.90
N ASP A 77 -2.84 -8.05 16.97
CA ASP A 77 -2.76 -9.20 17.87
C ASP A 77 -2.94 -10.51 17.09
N VAL A 78 -2.07 -11.49 17.34
CA VAL A 78 -2.05 -12.77 16.63
C VAL A 78 -2.29 -13.90 17.62
N GLU A 79 -3.43 -14.57 17.47
CA GLU A 79 -3.85 -15.70 18.30
C GLU A 79 -4.05 -16.93 17.41
N GLY A 80 -2.98 -17.70 17.21
CA GLY A 80 -3.01 -18.94 16.43
C GLY A 80 -3.54 -18.71 15.00
N PRO A 81 -4.72 -19.27 14.64
CA PRO A 81 -5.26 -19.14 13.29
C PRO A 81 -5.92 -17.78 13.01
N ARG A 82 -5.92 -16.85 13.97
CA ARG A 82 -6.63 -15.57 13.89
C ARG A 82 -5.68 -14.39 14.11
N ILE A 83 -5.90 -13.31 13.36
CA ILE A 83 -5.31 -12.00 13.62
C ILE A 83 -6.41 -10.96 13.85
N SER A 84 -6.18 -10.05 14.79
CA SER A 84 -7.04 -8.90 15.08
C SER A 84 -6.31 -7.60 14.79
N LEU A 85 -7.02 -6.65 14.16
CA LEU A 85 -6.51 -5.32 13.82
C LEU A 85 -7.47 -4.29 14.42
N ALA A 86 -7.10 -3.69 15.55
CA ALA A 86 -7.88 -2.61 16.18
C ALA A 86 -7.30 -1.25 15.77
N CYS A 87 -8.15 -0.39 15.19
CA CYS A 87 -7.77 0.93 14.67
C CYS A 87 -8.15 2.05 15.65
N GLU A 88 -7.50 3.22 15.54
CA GLU A 88 -7.76 4.38 16.41
C GLU A 88 -9.22 4.90 16.35
N ASP A 89 -9.91 4.69 15.24
CA ASP A 89 -11.31 5.08 15.04
C ASP A 89 -12.32 4.07 15.62
N GLY A 90 -11.84 3.03 16.31
CA GLY A 90 -12.64 1.97 16.90
C GLY A 90 -13.01 0.84 15.93
N ALA A 91 -12.60 0.90 14.66
CA ALA A 91 -12.81 -0.21 13.73
C ALA A 91 -11.99 -1.44 14.16
N LEU A 92 -12.61 -2.62 14.05
CA LEU A 92 -11.98 -3.90 14.35
C LEU A 92 -12.11 -4.83 13.14
N PHE A 93 -10.97 -5.35 12.67
CA PHE A 93 -10.93 -6.39 11.65
C PHE A 93 -10.39 -7.68 12.26
N VAL A 94 -11.00 -8.80 11.89
CA VAL A 94 -10.56 -10.13 12.32
C VAL A 94 -10.46 -11.01 11.08
N LEU A 95 -9.27 -11.55 10.83
CA LEU A 95 -8.94 -12.31 9.63
C LEU A 95 -8.26 -13.63 10.01
N PRO A 96 -8.32 -14.67 9.17
CA PRO A 96 -7.45 -15.82 9.31
C PRO A 96 -5.98 -15.42 9.15
N THR A 97 -5.10 -15.90 10.03
CA THR A 97 -3.65 -15.65 9.91
C THR A 97 -3.10 -16.11 8.56
N ALA A 98 -3.65 -17.20 8.01
CA ALA A 98 -3.27 -17.77 6.72
C ALA A 98 -3.56 -16.83 5.53
N ASP A 99 -4.53 -15.92 5.67
CA ASP A 99 -4.95 -14.97 4.63
C ASP A 99 -4.17 -13.66 4.71
N CYS A 100 -3.25 -13.52 5.66
CA CYS A 100 -2.46 -12.31 5.87
C CYS A 100 -1.00 -12.52 5.41
N ALA A 101 -0.44 -11.49 4.79
CA ALA A 101 1.00 -11.32 4.61
C ALA A 101 1.51 -10.40 5.72
N MET A 102 2.30 -10.95 6.65
CA MET A 102 2.85 -10.20 7.77
C MET A 102 4.10 -9.45 7.34
N LEU A 103 3.96 -8.16 7.05
CA LEU A 103 5.01 -7.33 6.46
C LEU A 103 5.65 -6.44 7.53
N PRO A 104 6.99 -6.39 7.64
CA PRO A 104 7.69 -5.56 8.62
C PRO A 104 7.73 -4.08 8.20
N VAL A 105 6.59 -3.54 7.77
CA VAL A 105 6.40 -2.15 7.31
C VAL A 105 5.49 -1.42 8.29
N VAL A 106 5.57 -0.09 8.32
CA VAL A 106 4.71 0.77 9.16
C VAL A 106 3.38 1.00 8.47
N HIS A 107 3.42 1.24 7.16
CA HIS A 107 2.23 1.44 6.32
C HIS A 107 2.23 0.47 5.14
N SER A 108 1.04 0.07 4.69
CA SER A 108 0.84 -0.78 3.51
C SER A 108 0.81 0.03 2.20
N THR A 109 1.61 1.09 2.10
CA THR A 109 1.67 2.00 0.94
C THR A 109 2.57 1.44 -0.17
N ALA A 110 2.38 1.91 -1.41
CA ALA A 110 3.22 1.53 -2.54
C ALA A 110 4.72 1.85 -2.30
N GLU A 111 5.03 2.94 -1.60
CA GLU A 111 6.40 3.35 -1.28
C GLU A 111 7.09 2.38 -0.30
N GLU A 112 6.42 2.00 0.78
CA GLU A 112 6.99 1.05 1.75
C GLU A 112 7.05 -0.37 1.19
N LEU A 113 6.09 -0.76 0.34
CA LEU A 113 6.18 -2.00 -0.41
C LEU A 113 7.39 -1.99 -1.36
N ALA A 114 7.68 -0.89 -2.06
CA ALA A 114 8.86 -0.78 -2.91
C ALA A 114 10.16 -0.94 -2.10
N GLN A 115 10.23 -0.36 -0.90
CA GLN A 115 11.36 -0.56 0.01
C GLN A 115 11.45 -2.03 0.46
N TYR A 116 10.35 -2.64 0.90
CA TYR A 116 10.28 -4.04 1.28
C TYR A 116 10.81 -4.98 0.18
N PHE A 117 10.31 -4.82 -1.05
CA PHE A 117 10.78 -5.60 -2.19
C PHE A 117 12.28 -5.38 -2.47
N TRP A 118 12.77 -4.14 -2.32
CA TRP A 118 14.20 -3.84 -2.51
C TRP A 118 15.06 -4.67 -1.55
N HIS A 119 14.74 -4.66 -0.26
CA HIS A 119 15.51 -5.40 0.74
C HIS A 119 15.37 -6.92 0.58
N ARG A 120 14.17 -7.42 0.23
CA ARG A 120 13.96 -8.84 -0.06
C ARG A 120 14.81 -9.27 -1.26
N LEU A 121 14.84 -8.49 -2.34
CA LEU A 121 15.65 -8.78 -3.54
C LEU A 121 17.14 -8.74 -3.24
N THR A 122 17.65 -7.72 -2.54
CA THR A 122 19.08 -7.65 -2.19
C THR A 122 19.51 -8.79 -1.27
N THR A 123 18.62 -9.23 -0.37
CA THR A 123 18.87 -10.40 0.48
C THR A 123 18.92 -11.68 -0.36
N SER A 124 17.93 -11.90 -1.23
CA SER A 124 17.88 -13.09 -2.09
C SER A 124 19.04 -13.18 -3.09
N PHE A 125 19.51 -12.05 -3.62
CA PHE A 125 20.64 -12.03 -4.55
C PHE A 125 22.01 -12.01 -3.89
N SER A 126 22.10 -11.62 -2.61
CA SER A 126 23.32 -11.14 -1.96
C SER A 126 23.87 -9.86 -2.60
N VAL A 127 24.07 -8.82 -1.77
CA VAL A 127 24.63 -7.55 -2.22
C VAL A 127 26.05 -7.72 -2.76
N ASP A 128 26.88 -8.56 -2.15
CA ASP A 128 28.25 -8.79 -2.60
C ASP A 128 28.29 -9.46 -3.99
N ARG A 129 27.34 -10.36 -4.27
CA ARG A 129 27.21 -10.98 -5.60
C ARG A 129 26.77 -9.96 -6.66
N LEU A 130 25.86 -9.04 -6.31
CA LEU A 130 25.47 -7.96 -7.22
C LEU A 130 26.64 -7.00 -7.48
N LEU A 131 27.38 -6.62 -6.43
CA LEU A 131 28.55 -5.76 -6.54
C LEU A 131 29.69 -6.40 -7.34
N SER A 132 29.94 -7.71 -7.19
CA SER A 132 30.97 -8.42 -7.95
C SER A 132 30.66 -8.45 -9.45
N ARG A 133 29.37 -8.47 -9.82
CA ARG A 133 28.87 -8.28 -11.19
C ARG A 133 28.96 -6.84 -11.70
N GLY A 134 29.37 -5.89 -10.85
CA GLY A 134 29.46 -4.46 -11.20
C GLY A 134 28.13 -3.71 -11.13
N ILE A 135 27.10 -4.32 -10.55
CA ILE A 135 25.81 -3.66 -10.29
C ILE A 135 25.99 -2.79 -9.05
N HIS A 136 25.71 -1.50 -9.17
CA HIS A 136 25.91 -0.53 -8.09
C HIS A 136 24.62 0.14 -7.64
N THR A 137 23.51 -0.01 -8.37
CA THR A 137 22.22 0.61 -8.02
C THR A 137 21.08 -0.34 -8.36
N LEU A 138 20.15 -0.47 -7.42
CA LEU A 138 18.89 -1.17 -7.57
C LEU A 138 17.74 -0.18 -7.31
N GLN A 139 16.76 -0.21 -8.19
CA GLN A 139 15.50 0.53 -8.08
C GLN A 139 14.34 -0.47 -8.18
N ILE A 140 13.41 -0.35 -7.25
CA ILE A 140 12.14 -1.07 -7.25
C ILE A 140 11.01 -0.06 -7.41
N MET A 141 10.04 -0.41 -8.24
CA MET A 141 8.79 0.32 -8.43
C MET A 141 7.65 -0.62 -8.06
N VAL A 142 6.68 -0.15 -7.29
CA VAL A 142 5.43 -0.86 -6.99
C VAL A 142 4.29 0.06 -7.40
N ALA A 143 3.42 -0.40 -8.29
CA ALA A 143 2.28 0.37 -8.76
C ALA A 143 0.97 -0.27 -8.31
N GLU A 144 0.11 0.50 -7.66
CA GLU A 144 -1.24 0.08 -7.22
C GLU A 144 -2.28 0.24 -8.34
N ALA A 145 -2.01 1.12 -9.29
CA ALA A 145 -2.79 1.38 -10.49
C ALA A 145 -1.87 1.91 -11.61
N PRO A 146 -2.30 1.88 -12.89
CA PRO A 146 -1.52 2.45 -13.97
C PRO A 146 -1.15 3.92 -13.68
N ARG A 147 0.15 4.24 -13.76
CA ARG A 147 0.74 5.57 -13.51
C ARG A 147 0.70 6.06 -12.05
N GLN A 148 0.35 5.20 -11.10
CA GLN A 148 0.40 5.50 -9.67
C GLN A 148 1.36 4.51 -9.02
N GLU A 149 2.62 4.93 -8.84
CA GLU A 149 3.71 4.07 -8.39
C GLU A 149 4.55 4.69 -7.27
N GLY A 150 4.83 3.87 -6.25
CA GLY A 150 5.87 4.13 -5.27
C GLY A 150 7.21 3.59 -5.80
N CYS A 151 8.29 4.34 -5.60
CA CYS A 151 9.62 3.98 -6.09
C CYS A 151 10.68 4.09 -5.00
N TYR A 152 11.45 3.01 -4.80
CA TYR A 152 12.59 2.98 -3.89
C TYR A 152 13.89 2.72 -4.66
N THR A 153 14.85 3.64 -4.57
CA THR A 153 16.14 3.55 -5.29
C THR A 153 17.30 3.79 -4.34
N ARG A 154 18.25 2.86 -4.33
CA ARG A 154 19.47 2.99 -3.53
C ARG A 154 20.69 2.44 -4.26
N ARG A 155 21.86 2.98 -3.89
CA ARG A 155 23.14 2.37 -4.23
C ARG A 155 23.35 1.15 -3.35
N LEU A 156 23.95 0.11 -3.92
CA LEU A 156 24.37 -1.07 -3.17
C LEU A 156 25.65 -0.75 -2.40
N THR A 157 25.71 -1.14 -1.13
CA THR A 157 26.86 -0.97 -0.24
C THR A 157 27.25 -2.31 0.37
N SER A 158 28.53 -2.52 0.64
CA SER A 158 29.03 -3.64 1.44
C SER A 158 29.68 -3.06 2.72
N PRO A 159 29.20 -3.39 3.93
CA PRO A 159 28.15 -4.39 4.21
C PRO A 159 26.75 -3.96 3.74
N PRO A 160 25.85 -4.94 3.50
CA PRO A 160 24.48 -4.67 3.08
C PRO A 160 23.73 -3.88 4.15
N LEU A 161 22.88 -2.95 3.70
CA LEU A 161 22.00 -2.19 4.59
C LEU A 161 20.96 -3.13 5.21
N SER A 162 20.86 -3.15 6.53
CA SER A 162 19.83 -3.92 7.19
C SER A 162 18.47 -3.24 6.99
N PHE A 163 17.43 -4.05 6.79
CA PHE A 163 16.06 -3.56 6.70
C PHE A 163 15.60 -2.83 7.98
N LEU A 164 16.24 -3.12 9.13
CA LEU A 164 15.90 -2.55 10.43
C LEU A 164 16.60 -1.21 10.69
N ASP A 165 17.81 -1.00 10.16
CA ASP A 165 18.62 0.20 10.40
C ASP A 165 18.16 1.42 9.57
N GLU A 166 17.41 1.22 8.48
CA GLU A 166 16.98 2.31 7.58
C GLU A 166 15.72 3.09 8.02
N GLY A 167 15.36 3.07 9.30
CA GLY A 167 14.43 4.08 9.85
C GLY A 167 12.95 3.88 9.56
N LEU A 168 12.48 2.63 9.51
CA LEU A 168 11.05 2.30 9.75
C LEU A 168 10.70 2.28 11.25
N GLY A 169 11.69 2.54 12.11
CA GLY A 169 11.49 2.82 13.52
C GLY A 169 11.61 4.31 13.69
N GLY A 170 10.51 4.98 14.03
CA GLY A 170 10.54 6.37 14.38
C GLY A 170 11.71 6.62 15.32
N ARG A 171 12.62 7.53 14.95
CA ARG A 171 13.28 8.34 15.98
C ARG A 171 12.15 8.82 16.89
N ALA A 172 12.36 8.88 18.20
CA ALA A 172 11.46 9.59 19.10
C ALA A 172 11.30 11.02 18.57
N ALA A 173 10.35 11.20 17.68
CA ALA A 173 10.06 12.42 16.97
C ALA A 173 8.92 13.02 17.76
N GLU A 174 9.09 14.26 18.17
CA GLU A 174 8.01 15.14 18.56
C GLU A 174 6.75 14.77 17.78
N VAL A 175 5.62 14.62 18.47
CA VAL A 175 4.33 14.21 17.88
C VAL A 175 3.97 15.19 16.75
N LEU A 176 4.49 14.91 15.55
CA LEU A 176 4.18 15.63 14.34
C LEU A 176 2.76 15.16 14.02
N LYS A 177 1.78 16.05 14.23
CA LYS A 177 0.43 15.82 13.74
C LYS A 177 0.53 15.47 12.25
N PRO A 178 0.16 14.25 11.82
CA PRO A 178 0.26 13.91 10.42
C PRO A 178 -0.60 14.87 9.63
N LYS A 179 -0.05 15.35 8.53
CA LYS A 179 -0.78 16.14 7.55
C LYS A 179 -0.89 15.29 6.29
N PRO A 180 -2.05 15.27 5.61
CA PRO A 180 -2.12 14.74 4.25
C PRO A 180 -0.99 15.31 3.41
N CYS A 181 -0.41 14.51 2.51
CA CYS A 181 0.74 14.90 1.67
C CYS A 181 0.50 16.23 0.94
N ILE A 182 -0.76 16.52 0.62
CA ILE A 182 -1.24 17.83 0.16
C ILE A 182 -2.51 18.15 0.94
N GLY A 183 -2.59 19.34 1.54
CA GLY A 183 -3.76 19.78 2.29
C GLY A 183 -5.00 19.71 1.41
N ARG A 184 -6.01 18.92 1.82
CA ARG A 184 -7.35 18.99 1.23
C ARG A 184 -8.00 20.31 1.65
N ASN A 185 -7.53 21.44 1.14
CA ASN A 185 -8.29 22.67 1.16
C ASN A 185 -9.07 22.72 -0.16
N GLU A 186 -10.39 22.60 -0.04
CA GLU A 186 -11.38 23.21 -0.94
C GLU A 186 -11.20 22.92 -2.44
N VAL A 187 -11.63 21.73 -2.87
CA VAL A 187 -12.33 21.66 -4.16
C VAL A 187 -13.67 22.34 -3.88
N GLY A 188 -13.76 23.62 -4.21
CA GLY A 188 -14.98 24.40 -4.01
C GLY A 188 -16.17 23.71 -4.66
N ASP A 189 -17.20 23.42 -3.87
CA ASP A 189 -18.55 23.35 -4.39
C ASP A 189 -18.80 24.67 -5.11
N GLY A 190 -18.97 24.60 -6.43
CA GLY A 190 -19.38 25.73 -7.24
C GLY A 190 -20.75 26.20 -6.80
N GLN A 191 -20.79 27.15 -5.86
CA GLN A 191 -21.95 27.97 -5.61
C GLN A 191 -22.18 28.86 -6.84
N GLY A 192 -23.13 28.46 -7.68
CA GLY A 192 -23.85 29.39 -8.52
C GLY A 192 -24.77 30.24 -7.66
N GLY A 193 -24.36 31.47 -7.33
CA GLY A 193 -25.30 32.57 -7.11
C GLY A 193 -25.83 33.03 -8.48
N ASP A 194 -26.95 33.72 -8.63
CA ASP A 194 -27.88 34.42 -7.73
C ASP A 194 -29.15 34.65 -8.57
N GLY A 195 -30.30 34.79 -7.93
CA GLY A 195 -31.58 34.99 -8.62
C GLY A 195 -32.74 35.12 -7.66
N GLY A 196 -32.64 36.06 -6.72
CA GLY A 196 -33.75 36.43 -5.84
C GLY A 196 -35.01 36.85 -6.61
N LYS A 197 -36.15 36.31 -6.17
CA LYS A 197 -37.47 36.95 -6.29
C LYS A 197 -38.35 36.52 -5.12
N GLU A 198 -38.68 37.47 -4.27
CA GLU A 198 -39.75 37.39 -3.28
C GLU A 198 -41.10 37.13 -3.97
N ARG A 199 -41.98 36.34 -3.33
CA ARG A 199 -43.38 36.72 -3.06
C ARG A 199 -44.15 35.65 -2.25
N GLU A 200 -44.71 36.16 -1.16
CA GLU A 200 -46.07 35.98 -0.62
C GLU A 200 -46.55 34.63 -0.05
N GLU A 201 -47.00 34.75 1.20
CA GLU A 201 -47.74 33.78 2.02
C GLU A 201 -49.07 33.35 1.37
N GLY A 202 -49.45 32.11 1.63
CA GLY A 202 -50.80 31.60 1.37
C GLY A 202 -51.04 30.29 2.10
N GLU A 203 -51.77 30.33 3.21
CA GLU A 203 -52.36 29.17 3.89
C GLU A 203 -53.25 28.35 2.94
N ARG A 204 -53.19 27.00 3.04
CA ARG A 204 -54.37 26.12 3.23
C ARG A 204 -54.01 24.63 3.38
N ARG A 205 -54.37 24.12 4.56
CA ARG A 205 -54.98 22.82 4.94
C ARG A 205 -54.98 21.65 3.95
N ASP A 206 -54.38 20.55 4.43
CA ASP A 206 -54.96 19.22 4.74
C ASP A 206 -55.79 18.46 3.69
N SER A 207 -55.27 17.29 3.28
CA SER A 207 -56.03 16.04 3.14
C SER A 207 -55.05 14.88 2.89
N GLY A 208 -55.15 13.84 3.71
CA GLY A 208 -54.20 12.72 3.75
C GLY A 208 -54.39 11.61 2.70
N LEU A 209 -53.83 10.45 3.07
CA LEU A 209 -54.04 9.03 2.66
C LEU A 209 -52.65 8.36 2.67
N GLU A 210 -52.35 7.60 3.73
CA GLU A 210 -52.49 6.13 3.82
C GLU A 210 -51.48 5.36 2.97
N GLY A 211 -50.71 4.49 3.65
CA GLY A 211 -49.51 3.85 3.13
C GLY A 211 -49.75 2.55 2.36
N VAL A 212 -48.65 1.91 1.97
CA VAL A 212 -48.59 0.47 1.68
C VAL A 212 -47.18 -0.05 2.01
N GLU A 213 -47.17 -1.18 2.69
CA GLU A 213 -46.04 -1.99 3.14
C GLU A 213 -45.29 -2.72 2.01
N GLY A 214 -44.06 -3.15 2.32
CA GLY A 214 -43.64 -4.55 2.13
C GLY A 214 -43.06 -4.96 0.77
N TRP A 215 -41.75 -5.23 0.74
CA TRP A 215 -41.18 -6.31 -0.06
C TRP A 215 -40.06 -6.99 0.72
N ASP A 216 -40.45 -8.09 1.35
CA ASP A 216 -39.59 -9.09 1.95
C ASP A 216 -39.39 -10.23 0.93
N GLN A 217 -38.21 -10.86 0.99
CA GLN A 217 -37.83 -12.12 0.35
C GLN A 217 -37.54 -12.16 -1.17
N LEU A 218 -36.28 -12.46 -1.50
CA LEU A 218 -35.93 -13.45 -2.52
C LEU A 218 -34.68 -14.22 -2.06
N LYS A 219 -34.78 -15.54 -2.23
CA LYS A 219 -33.91 -16.63 -1.77
C LYS A 219 -32.55 -16.67 -2.45
#